data_AF-A0A914U9Y6-F1
#
_entry.id   AF-A0A914U9Y6-F1
#
_cell.length_a   1.000
_cell.length_b   1.000
_cell.length_c   1.000
_cell.angle_alpha   90.00
_cell.angle_beta   90.00
_cell.angle_gamma   90.00
#
_symmetry.space_group_name_H-M   'P 1'
#
loop_
_entity.id
_entity.type
_entity.pdbx_description
1 polymer ?
#
loop_
_entity_poly.entity_id
_entity_poly.type
_entity_poly.pdbx_seq_one_letter_code
_entity_poly.pdbx_strand_id
1 'polypeptide(L)'
;YCFIEGSYFVDPTKKLPLHFELPNSVKVDFYQWTPFIFLLIALLFHTPRIFWAAVNSTSYMYFQELCESSIEYRDPPHKECVRRFDVVSTSYPPQMPSHFGIGNLNKYYEEKISDKYLIILYFVVKVWHIVNVIIATLLLCLLTPSHLDDYFGIHTIWNLVTGVNWKKSGAFPRITTCEIGIRQSNWGRHDRIKNEQSQCFLA
;
A
#
# COMPACT_ATOMS: atom_id res chain seq x y z
N TYR A 1 -7.00 27.60 -4.00
CA TYR A 1 -6.41 27.75 -5.34
C TYR A 1 -5.03 27.10 -5.39
N CYS A 2 -4.00 27.65 -4.73
CA CYS A 2 -2.62 27.12 -4.78
C CYS A 2 -2.45 25.64 -4.44
N PHE A 3 -3.23 25.11 -3.49
CA PHE A 3 -3.20 23.68 -3.18
C PHE A 3 -3.66 22.81 -4.35
N ILE A 4 -4.61 23.26 -5.18
CA ILE A 4 -5.20 22.48 -6.29
C ILE A 4 -4.36 22.67 -7.56
N GLU A 5 -4.04 23.93 -7.90
CA GLU A 5 -3.24 24.26 -9.09
C GLU A 5 -1.81 23.71 -9.00
N GLY A 6 -1.32 23.57 -7.77
CA GLY A 6 0.04 23.15 -7.46
C GLY A 6 0.94 24.35 -7.19
N SER A 7 2.10 24.05 -6.60
CA SER A 7 3.10 25.06 -6.25
C SER A 7 4.49 24.56 -6.67
N TYR A 8 5.46 25.46 -6.78
CA TYR A 8 6.80 25.12 -7.23
C TYR A 8 7.81 25.40 -6.12
N PHE A 9 8.81 24.54 -5.98
CA PHE A 9 9.93 24.78 -5.09
C PHE A 9 11.02 25.56 -5.81
N VAL A 10 11.24 26.81 -5.41
CA VAL A 10 12.33 27.63 -5.95
C VAL A 10 13.16 28.16 -4.80
N ASP A 11 14.47 28.16 -4.99
CA ASP A 11 15.41 28.78 -4.06
C ASP A 11 15.02 30.25 -3.86
N PRO A 12 14.76 30.70 -2.62
CA PRO A 12 14.32 32.06 -2.34
C PRO A 12 15.34 33.14 -2.75
N THR A 13 16.60 32.77 -3.01
CA THR A 13 17.63 33.70 -3.50
C THR A 13 17.54 33.99 -4.99
N LYS A 14 16.83 33.15 -5.77
CA LYS A 14 16.69 33.30 -7.21
C LYS A 14 15.38 34.03 -7.54
N LYS A 15 15.48 35.12 -8.31
CA LYS A 15 14.29 35.78 -8.88
C LYS A 15 13.70 34.90 -9.97
N LEU A 16 12.44 34.51 -9.84
CA LEU A 16 11.73 33.78 -10.89
C LEU A 16 11.47 34.72 -12.07
N PRO A 17 11.71 34.29 -13.32
CA PRO A 17 11.31 35.06 -14.49
C PRO A 17 9.77 35.11 -14.58
N LEU A 18 9.22 36.29 -14.85
CA LEU A 18 7.77 36.57 -14.83
C LEU A 18 6.97 35.91 -15.99
N HIS A 19 7.65 35.22 -16.90
CA HIS A 19 7.09 34.83 -18.21
C HIS A 19 7.50 33.43 -18.69
N PHE A 20 8.08 32.58 -17.84
CA PHE A 20 8.41 31.21 -18.23
C PHE A 20 7.58 30.23 -17.41
N GLU A 21 6.83 29.36 -18.11
CA GLU A 21 6.26 28.16 -17.50
C GLU A 21 7.40 27.35 -16.91
N LEU A 22 7.44 27.22 -15.58
CA LEU A 22 8.46 26.39 -14.95
C LEU A 22 8.26 24.94 -15.37
N PRO A 23 9.36 24.19 -15.59
CA PRO A 23 9.25 22.76 -15.89
C PRO A 23 8.44 22.04 -14.81
N ASN A 24 7.57 21.12 -15.23
CA ASN A 24 6.78 20.27 -14.32
C ASN A 24 7.66 19.53 -13.30
N SER A 25 8.95 19.31 -13.58
CA SER A 25 9.89 18.67 -12.65
C SER A 25 10.11 19.45 -11.35
N VAL A 26 9.85 20.77 -11.34
CA VAL A 26 9.98 21.65 -10.15
C VAL A 26 8.65 21.78 -9.40
N LYS A 27 7.57 21.28 -9.99
CA LYS A 27 6.23 21.30 -9.40
C LYS A 27 6.15 20.32 -8.24
N VAL A 28 5.46 20.76 -7.20
CA VAL A 28 5.27 20.05 -5.93
C VAL A 28 3.77 19.76 -5.81
N ASP A 29 3.32 18.67 -6.44
CA ASP A 29 1.93 18.22 -6.49
C ASP A 29 1.72 16.81 -5.91
N PHE A 30 2.79 16.06 -5.65
CA PHE A 30 2.74 14.72 -5.03
C PHE A 30 2.00 14.69 -3.68
N TYR A 31 1.99 15.79 -2.91
CA TYR A 31 1.24 15.89 -1.65
C TYR A 31 -0.27 15.68 -1.82
N GLN A 32 -0.84 16.03 -2.98
CA GLN A 32 -2.26 15.84 -3.26
C GLN A 32 -2.62 14.35 -3.35
N TRP A 33 -1.72 13.55 -3.95
CA TRP A 33 -1.96 12.13 -4.25
C TRP A 33 -1.48 11.18 -3.15
N THR A 34 -0.54 11.63 -2.33
CA THR A 34 0.03 10.88 -1.20
C THR A 34 -1.03 10.16 -0.34
N PRO A 35 -2.08 10.82 0.20
CA PRO A 35 -3.05 10.13 1.07
C PRO A 35 -3.83 9.03 0.36
N PHE A 36 -4.17 9.22 -0.92
CA PHE A 36 -4.91 8.22 -1.71
C PHE A 36 -4.04 7.00 -2.03
N ILE A 37 -2.77 7.23 -2.35
CA ILE A 37 -1.81 6.16 -2.62
C ILE A 37 -1.53 5.36 -1.34
N PHE A 38 -1.35 6.03 -0.19
CA PHE A 38 -1.19 5.32 1.09
C PHE A 38 -2.42 4.50 1.47
N LEU A 39 -3.62 5.03 1.24
CA LEU A 39 -4.85 4.29 1.44
C LEU A 39 -4.90 3.05 0.53
N LEU A 40 -4.56 3.19 -0.75
CA LEU A 40 -4.49 2.06 -1.68
C LEU A 40 -3.46 1.02 -1.24
N ILE A 41 -2.27 1.45 -0.84
CA ILE A 41 -1.23 0.56 -0.31
C ILE A 41 -1.74 -0.20 0.92
N ALA A 42 -2.38 0.48 1.87
CA ALA A 42 -2.96 -0.15 3.06
C ALA A 42 -4.03 -1.19 2.70
N LEU A 43 -4.90 -0.89 1.73
CA LEU A 43 -5.90 -1.84 1.24
C LEU A 43 -5.25 -3.06 0.57
N LEU A 44 -4.25 -2.85 -0.29
CA LEU A 44 -3.52 -3.94 -0.95
C LEU A 44 -2.84 -4.87 0.05
N PHE A 45 -2.26 -4.34 1.14
CA PHE A 45 -1.68 -5.15 2.22
C PHE A 45 -2.73 -5.88 3.06
N HIS A 46 -3.97 -5.39 3.11
CA HIS A 46 -5.04 -6.04 3.84
C HIS A 46 -5.65 -7.23 3.07
N THR A 47 -5.68 -7.16 1.74
CA THR A 47 -6.30 -8.18 0.87
C THR A 47 -5.81 -9.62 1.12
N PRO A 48 -4.49 -9.91 1.22
CA PRO A 48 -4.02 -11.27 1.46
C PRO A 48 -4.52 -11.87 2.78
N ARG A 49 -4.74 -11.04 3.81
CA ARG A 49 -5.27 -11.49 5.11
C ARG A 49 -6.75 -11.86 5.00
N ILE A 50 -7.55 -11.03 4.34
CA ILE A 50 -8.97 -11.34 4.09
C ILE A 50 -9.07 -12.61 3.24
N PHE A 51 -8.26 -12.70 2.19
CA PHE A 51 -8.24 -13.87 1.31
C PHE A 51 -7.87 -15.15 2.08
N TRP A 52 -6.81 -15.12 2.89
CA TRP A 52 -6.46 -16.24 3.75
C TRP A 52 -7.57 -16.60 4.72
N ALA A 53 -8.19 -15.62 5.39
CA ALA A 53 -9.28 -15.86 6.32
C ALA A 53 -10.50 -16.51 5.64
N ALA A 54 -10.91 -16.02 4.47
CA ALA A 54 -12.05 -16.55 3.72
C ALA A 54 -11.82 -17.98 3.21
N VAL A 55 -10.60 -18.28 2.74
CA VAL A 55 -10.29 -19.61 2.22
C VAL A 55 -10.03 -20.61 3.35
N ASN A 56 -9.37 -20.18 4.43
CA ASN A 56 -9.14 -21.03 5.60
C ASN A 56 -10.44 -21.31 6.39
N SER A 57 -11.39 -20.38 6.41
CA SER A 57 -12.72 -20.65 7.02
C SER A 57 -13.57 -21.64 6.21
N THR A 58 -13.29 -21.77 4.92
CA THR A 58 -13.96 -22.73 4.03
C THR A 58 -13.25 -24.09 4.01
N SER A 59 -12.03 -24.15 4.53
CA SER A 59 -11.25 -25.38 4.56
C SER A 59 -11.87 -26.34 5.57
N TYR A 60 -11.99 -27.60 5.17
CA TYR A 60 -12.61 -28.69 5.94
C TYR A 60 -12.04 -28.85 7.36
N MET A 61 -10.79 -28.43 7.56
CA MET A 61 -10.16 -28.32 8.86
C MET A 61 -9.74 -26.87 9.07
N TYR A 62 -10.29 -26.23 10.10
CA TYR A 62 -9.88 -24.90 10.50
C TYR A 62 -8.43 -24.98 11.02
N PHE A 63 -7.48 -24.36 10.31
CA PHE A 63 -6.05 -24.45 10.65
C PHE A 63 -5.74 -24.07 12.11
N GLN A 64 -6.52 -23.17 12.71
CA GLN A 64 -6.31 -22.75 14.10
C GLN A 64 -6.65 -23.86 15.10
N GLU A 65 -7.73 -24.63 14.88
CA GLU A 65 -8.10 -25.77 15.72
C GLU A 65 -7.07 -26.90 15.61
N LEU A 66 -6.50 -27.11 14.42
CA LEU A 66 -5.36 -28.00 14.21
C LEU A 66 -4.13 -27.55 15.02
N CYS A 67 -3.82 -26.25 15.02
CA CYS A 67 -2.72 -25.72 15.81
C CYS A 67 -2.97 -25.82 17.32
N GLU A 68 -4.15 -25.45 17.80
CA GLU A 68 -4.52 -25.50 19.22
C GLU A 68 -4.50 -26.95 19.74
N SER A 69 -5.10 -27.89 19.00
CA SER A 69 -5.01 -29.31 19.35
C SER A 69 -3.56 -29.81 19.32
N SER A 70 -2.76 -29.45 18.31
CA SER A 70 -1.34 -29.88 18.25
C SER A 70 -0.50 -29.38 19.44
N ILE A 71 -0.86 -28.24 20.02
CA ILE A 71 -0.21 -27.69 21.23
C ILE A 71 -0.65 -28.48 22.46
N GLU A 72 -1.93 -28.81 22.58
CA GLU A 72 -2.47 -29.69 23.63
C GLU A 72 -1.85 -31.10 23.58
N TYR A 73 -1.59 -31.62 22.37
CA TYR A 73 -0.88 -32.89 22.13
C TYR A 73 0.63 -32.85 22.40
N ARG A 74 1.21 -31.68 22.67
CA ARG A 74 2.66 -31.55 22.93
C ARG A 74 3.07 -32.02 24.32
N ASP A 75 2.13 -32.07 25.28
CA ASP A 75 2.36 -32.50 26.68
C ASP A 75 1.42 -33.62 27.21
N PRO A 76 1.39 -34.84 26.62
CA PRO A 76 0.81 -36.01 27.29
C PRO A 76 1.86 -37.04 27.75
N PRO A 77 1.57 -37.86 28.79
CA PRO A 77 2.45 -38.95 29.21
C PRO A 77 2.60 -40.01 28.09
N HIS A 78 3.86 -40.33 27.81
CA HIS A 78 4.47 -41.03 26.65
C HIS A 78 3.85 -42.36 26.13
N LYS A 79 2.79 -42.95 26.70
CA LYS A 79 2.33 -44.31 26.31
C LYS A 79 1.00 -44.39 25.56
N GLU A 80 0.26 -43.30 25.39
CA GLU A 80 -1.07 -43.31 24.77
C GLU A 80 -1.15 -42.54 23.43
N CYS A 81 -0.02 -42.01 22.96
CA CYS A 81 0.02 -41.04 21.85
C CYS A 81 -0.22 -41.65 20.46
N VAL A 82 0.17 -42.91 20.24
CA VAL A 82 0.07 -43.54 18.90
C VAL A 82 -1.33 -44.09 18.63
N ARG A 83 -2.06 -44.55 19.66
CA ARG A 83 -3.36 -45.22 19.48
C ARG A 83 -4.55 -44.26 19.37
N ARG A 84 -4.39 -42.99 19.78
CA ARG A 84 -5.45 -41.96 19.74
C ARG A 84 -5.42 -41.08 18.50
N PHE A 85 -4.30 -40.98 17.78
CA PHE A 85 -4.22 -40.18 16.54
C PHE A 85 -5.14 -40.76 15.44
N ASP A 86 -5.22 -42.10 15.34
CA ASP A 86 -6.16 -42.80 14.45
C ASP A 86 -7.62 -42.61 14.83
N VAL A 87 -7.91 -42.32 16.11
CA VAL A 87 -9.28 -42.16 16.62
C VAL A 87 -9.79 -40.74 16.42
N VAL A 88 -8.93 -39.73 16.47
CA VAL A 88 -9.31 -38.33 16.26
C VAL A 88 -9.54 -38.02 14.78
N SER A 89 -8.77 -38.63 13.89
CA SER A 89 -9.03 -38.58 12.43
C SER A 89 -10.33 -39.30 12.02
N THR A 90 -10.84 -40.23 12.84
CA THR A 90 -12.11 -40.94 12.60
C THR A 90 -13.30 -40.39 13.41
N SER A 91 -13.08 -39.62 14.48
CA SER A 91 -14.16 -39.16 15.39
C SER A 91 -14.73 -37.77 15.09
N TYR A 92 -14.14 -37.01 14.16
CA TYR A 92 -14.75 -35.81 13.61
C TYR A 92 -15.38 -36.13 12.25
N PRO A 93 -16.64 -36.60 12.19
CA PRO A 93 -17.32 -36.71 10.90
C PRO A 93 -17.52 -35.31 10.30
N PRO A 94 -17.51 -35.19 8.97
CA PRO A 94 -17.70 -33.94 8.25
C PRO A 94 -19.09 -33.37 8.55
N GLN A 95 -19.20 -32.33 9.37
CA GLN A 95 -20.45 -31.59 9.52
C GLN A 95 -20.48 -30.45 8.48
N MET A 96 -20.95 -30.78 7.27
CA MET A 96 -21.38 -29.79 6.28
C MET A 96 -22.72 -29.17 6.70
N PRO A 97 -22.88 -27.83 6.76
CA PRO A 97 -24.20 -27.21 6.71
C PRO A 97 -24.74 -27.37 5.29
N SER A 98 -25.73 -28.24 5.12
CA SER A 98 -26.36 -28.60 3.84
C SER A 98 -27.31 -27.52 3.30
N HIS A 99 -26.85 -26.28 3.09
CA HIS A 99 -27.73 -25.17 2.64
C HIS A 99 -27.27 -24.36 1.41
N PHE A 100 -26.37 -24.88 0.57
CA PHE A 100 -26.15 -24.26 -0.75
C PHE A 100 -26.04 -25.30 -1.84
N GLY A 101 -27.17 -25.57 -2.49
CA GLY A 101 -27.29 -26.53 -3.58
C GLY A 101 -26.69 -26.00 -4.88
N ILE A 102 -25.56 -26.58 -5.30
CA ILE A 102 -25.14 -26.66 -6.70
C ILE A 102 -24.62 -28.08 -6.91
N GLY A 103 -25.22 -28.80 -7.86
CA GLY A 103 -25.20 -30.25 -7.96
C GLY A 103 -23.83 -30.92 -8.15
N ASN A 104 -23.73 -32.13 -7.58
CA ASN A 104 -23.14 -33.37 -8.12
C ASN A 104 -21.99 -33.28 -9.15
N LEU A 105 -20.94 -32.50 -8.90
CA LEU A 105 -19.67 -32.67 -9.63
C LEU A 105 -18.41 -32.79 -8.76
N ASN A 106 -18.49 -32.63 -7.43
CA ASN A 106 -17.28 -32.43 -6.61
C ASN A 106 -16.99 -33.42 -5.49
N LYS A 107 -17.72 -34.53 -5.36
CA LYS A 107 -17.46 -35.46 -4.23
C LYS A 107 -16.12 -36.21 -4.34
N TYR A 108 -15.61 -36.41 -5.56
CA TYR A 108 -14.30 -37.05 -5.82
C TYR A 108 -13.14 -36.03 -5.80
N TYR A 109 -13.43 -34.75 -6.03
CA TYR A 109 -12.45 -33.66 -5.95
C TYR A 109 -12.22 -33.20 -4.50
N GLU A 110 -13.22 -33.32 -3.63
CA GLU A 110 -13.15 -32.92 -2.21
C GLU A 110 -12.21 -33.79 -1.35
N GLU A 111 -12.09 -35.08 -1.62
CA GLU A 111 -11.35 -36.01 -0.73
C GLU A 111 -9.82 -36.00 -0.98
N LYS A 112 -9.39 -35.71 -2.22
CA LYS A 112 -7.97 -35.81 -2.63
C LYS A 112 -7.23 -34.47 -2.71
N ILE A 113 -7.96 -33.35 -2.72
CA ILE A 113 -7.39 -32.00 -2.61
C ILE A 113 -6.94 -31.70 -1.16
N SER A 114 -7.36 -32.49 -0.17
CA SER A 114 -7.20 -32.24 1.27
C SER A 114 -5.74 -32.08 1.76
N ASP A 115 -4.81 -32.94 1.34
CA ASP A 115 -3.55 -33.08 2.12
C ASP A 115 -2.45 -32.05 1.81
N LYS A 116 -2.44 -31.47 0.60
CA LYS A 116 -1.38 -30.53 0.15
C LYS A 116 -1.90 -29.12 -0.13
N TYR A 117 -3.21 -28.94 -0.21
CA TYR A 117 -3.83 -27.69 -0.60
C TYR A 117 -3.49 -26.55 0.35
N LEU A 118 -3.58 -26.76 1.67
CA LEU A 118 -3.27 -25.72 2.67
C LEU A 118 -1.82 -25.22 2.57
N ILE A 119 -0.88 -26.14 2.33
CA ILE A 119 0.54 -25.81 2.18
C ILE A 119 0.75 -24.98 0.91
N ILE A 120 0.20 -25.41 -0.22
CA ILE A 120 0.29 -24.69 -1.50
C ILE A 120 -0.35 -23.30 -1.37
N LEU A 121 -1.55 -23.22 -0.79
CA LEU A 121 -2.27 -21.97 -0.56
C LEU A 121 -1.46 -21.01 0.31
N TYR A 122 -0.84 -21.49 1.38
CA TYR A 122 0.03 -20.68 2.23
C TYR A 122 1.19 -20.07 1.43
N PHE A 123 1.90 -20.88 0.64
CA PHE A 123 2.98 -20.37 -0.22
C PHE A 123 2.48 -19.35 -1.24
N VAL A 124 1.31 -19.58 -1.86
CA VAL A 124 0.68 -18.61 -2.78
C VAL A 124 0.39 -17.29 -2.07
N VAL A 125 -0.21 -17.34 -0.88
CA VAL A 125 -0.45 -16.14 -0.07
C VAL A 125 0.85 -15.44 0.30
N LYS A 126 1.93 -16.17 0.63
CA LYS A 126 3.24 -15.58 0.91
C LYS A 126 3.86 -14.92 -0.33
N VAL A 127 3.77 -15.54 -1.49
CA VAL A 127 4.21 -14.93 -2.76
C VAL A 127 3.39 -13.67 -3.04
N TRP A 128 2.08 -13.68 -2.80
CA TRP A 128 1.23 -12.49 -2.93
C TRP A 128 1.71 -11.37 -2.00
N HIS A 129 2.06 -11.65 -0.73
CA HIS A 129 2.63 -10.62 0.15
C HIS A 129 3.91 -10.01 -0.43
N ILE A 130 4.82 -10.82 -0.98
CA ILE A 130 6.05 -10.33 -1.61
C ILE A 130 5.74 -9.42 -2.80
N VAL A 131 4.81 -9.84 -3.67
CA VAL A 131 4.35 -9.03 -4.81
C VAL A 131 3.75 -7.71 -4.33
N ASN A 132 2.94 -7.71 -3.28
CA ASN A 132 2.38 -6.49 -2.70
C ASN A 132 3.47 -5.54 -2.18
N VAL A 133 4.53 -6.06 -1.54
CA VAL A 133 5.67 -5.24 -1.09
C VAL A 133 6.38 -4.59 -2.29
N ILE A 134 6.58 -5.34 -3.38
CA ILE A 134 7.19 -4.81 -4.60
C ILE A 134 6.32 -3.71 -5.21
N ILE A 135 5.01 -3.97 -5.38
CA ILE A 135 4.06 -2.98 -5.93
C ILE A 135 4.00 -1.73 -5.06
N ALA A 136 3.91 -1.88 -3.73
CA ALA A 136 3.89 -0.74 -2.81
C ALA A 136 5.17 0.09 -2.92
N THR A 137 6.33 -0.57 -3.02
CA THR A 137 7.61 0.12 -3.22
C THR A 137 7.64 0.88 -4.55
N LEU A 138 7.16 0.28 -5.64
CA LEU A 138 7.09 0.94 -6.94
C LEU A 138 6.11 2.13 -6.94
N LEU A 139 4.96 2.03 -6.27
CA LEU A 139 4.01 3.14 -6.12
C LEU A 139 4.64 4.32 -5.36
N LEU A 140 5.44 4.05 -4.34
CA LEU A 140 6.19 5.08 -3.61
C LEU A 140 7.30 5.71 -4.48
N CYS A 141 7.96 4.93 -5.33
CA CYS A 141 8.92 5.45 -6.30
C CYS A 141 8.24 6.37 -7.32
N LEU A 142 7.06 6.01 -7.82
CA LEU A 142 6.29 6.84 -8.77
C LEU A 142 5.80 8.16 -8.15
N LEU A 143 5.53 8.17 -6.85
CA LEU A 143 5.13 9.39 -6.12
C LEU A 143 6.30 10.38 -5.97
N THR A 144 7.53 9.86 -6.00
CA THR A 144 8.72 10.69 -5.83
C THR A 144 8.98 11.45 -7.13
N PRO A 145 9.10 12.78 -7.10
CA PRO A 145 9.42 13.57 -8.28
C PRO A 145 10.70 13.09 -8.98
N SER A 146 10.66 12.99 -10.31
CA SER A 146 11.73 12.47 -11.17
C SER A 146 13.06 13.24 -11.15
N HIS A 147 13.12 14.37 -10.43
CA HIS A 147 14.36 15.14 -10.24
C HIS A 147 15.22 14.62 -9.07
N LEU A 148 14.74 13.61 -8.34
CA LEU A 148 15.43 12.98 -7.23
C LEU A 148 15.96 11.63 -7.71
N ASP A 149 17.25 11.38 -7.45
CA ASP A 149 18.00 10.20 -7.92
C ASP A 149 17.26 8.86 -7.66
N ASP A 150 17.62 7.81 -8.43
CA ASP A 150 17.08 6.44 -8.34
C ASP A 150 17.04 5.84 -6.91
N TYR A 151 17.77 6.44 -5.97
CA TYR A 151 17.84 6.07 -4.56
C TYR A 151 17.33 7.17 -3.60
N PHE A 152 16.22 7.83 -3.95
CA PHE A 152 15.66 8.94 -3.18
C PHE A 152 15.61 8.73 -1.66
N GLY A 153 15.14 7.57 -1.20
CA GLY A 153 15.01 7.27 0.23
C GLY A 153 16.36 7.29 0.96
N ILE A 154 17.36 6.57 0.42
CA ILE A 154 18.71 6.48 1.00
C ILE A 154 19.40 7.86 0.92
N HIS A 155 19.30 8.51 -0.23
CA HIS A 155 19.89 9.85 -0.44
C HIS A 155 19.31 10.88 0.53
N THR A 156 18.00 10.85 0.76
CA THR A 156 17.35 11.76 1.72
C THR A 156 17.80 11.50 3.15
N ILE A 157 17.88 10.24 3.57
CA ILE A 157 18.38 9.88 4.92
C ILE A 157 19.83 10.34 5.09
N TRP A 158 20.68 10.10 4.09
CA TRP A 158 22.08 10.53 4.11
C TRP A 158 22.20 12.06 4.22
N ASN A 159 21.41 12.80 3.44
CA ASN A 159 21.35 14.26 3.51
C ASN A 159 20.89 14.74 4.89
N LEU A 160 19.95 14.03 5.53
CA LEU A 160 19.48 14.37 6.87
C LEU A 160 20.54 14.12 7.93
N VAL A 161 21.26 12.98 7.86
CA VAL A 161 22.34 12.64 8.79
C VAL A 161 23.54 13.58 8.64
N THR A 162 23.85 14.01 7.42
CA THR A 162 24.93 14.98 7.12
C THR A 162 24.55 16.44 7.40
N GLY A 163 23.30 16.71 7.79
CA GLY A 163 22.82 18.06 8.11
C GLY A 163 22.51 18.94 6.90
N VAL A 164 22.33 18.35 5.72
CA VAL A 164 21.89 19.06 4.51
C VAL A 164 20.39 19.37 4.61
N ASN A 165 20.07 20.65 4.71
CA ASN A 165 18.69 21.13 4.81
C ASN A 165 17.94 21.03 3.47
N TRP A 166 16.61 20.90 3.55
CA TRP A 166 15.66 20.92 2.42
C TRP A 166 15.85 22.12 1.49
N LYS A 167 16.30 23.27 2.01
CA LYS A 167 16.60 24.47 1.21
C LYS A 167 17.66 24.21 0.13
N LYS A 168 18.59 23.29 0.39
CA LYS A 168 19.69 22.95 -0.52
C LYS A 168 19.41 21.66 -1.30
N SER A 169 18.80 20.66 -0.67
CA SER A 169 18.49 19.38 -1.33
C SER A 169 17.24 19.41 -2.21
N GLY A 170 16.31 20.35 -1.95
CA GLY A 170 15.00 20.39 -2.61
C GLY A 170 14.04 19.27 -2.20
N ALA A 171 14.50 18.32 -1.39
CA ALA A 171 13.67 17.27 -0.82
C ALA A 171 12.74 17.86 0.25
N PHE A 172 11.44 17.55 0.17
CA PHE A 172 10.41 17.97 1.13
C PHE A 172 10.46 19.47 1.49
N PRO A 173 10.20 20.36 0.50
CA PRO A 173 10.22 21.79 0.74
C PRO A 173 9.10 22.21 1.69
N ARG A 174 9.41 23.11 2.63
CA ARG A 174 8.42 23.67 3.58
C ARG A 174 7.80 24.97 3.11
N ILE A 175 8.42 25.61 2.13
CA ILE A 175 7.96 26.87 1.55
C ILE A 175 7.97 26.68 0.05
N THR A 176 6.86 26.96 -0.60
CA THR A 176 6.70 26.90 -2.05
C THR A 176 6.12 28.19 -2.58
N THR A 177 6.33 28.45 -3.87
CA THR A 177 5.80 29.63 -4.56
C THR A 177 4.65 29.20 -5.45
N CYS A 178 3.55 29.95 -5.38
CA CYS A 178 2.35 29.76 -6.18
C CYS A 178 2.05 31.01 -7.00
N GLU A 179 1.62 30.82 -8.24
CA GLU A 179 1.21 31.89 -9.14
C GLU A 179 -0.33 31.96 -9.17
N ILE A 180 -0.88 33.13 -8.84
CA ILE A 180 -2.31 33.37 -8.78
C ILE A 180 -2.68 34.34 -9.91
N GLY A 181 -3.53 33.88 -10.84
CA GLY A 181 -4.09 34.72 -11.89
C GLY A 181 -5.27 35.53 -11.38
N ILE A 182 -5.10 36.84 -11.21
CA ILE A 182 -6.16 37.77 -10.82
C ILE A 182 -6.75 38.38 -12.08
N ARG A 183 -8.07 38.18 -12.29
CA ARG A 183 -8.81 38.84 -13.37
C ARG A 183 -9.14 40.27 -12.96
N GLN A 184 -8.58 41.24 -13.66
CA GLN A 184 -8.95 42.65 -13.48
C GLN A 184 -10.00 43.02 -14.53
N SER A 185 -11.27 43.10 -14.14
CA SER A 185 -12.34 43.60 -15.00
C SER A 185 -12.20 45.10 -15.17
N ASN A 186 -11.67 45.55 -16.30
CA ASN A 186 -11.74 46.95 -16.68
C ASN A 186 -12.97 47.12 -17.58
N TRP A 187 -14.01 47.78 -17.06
CA TRP A 187 -15.20 48.14 -17.84
C TRP A 187 -14.76 48.89 -19.12
N GLY A 188 -14.87 48.22 -20.27
CA GLY A 188 -14.53 48.76 -21.59
C GLY A 188 -13.21 48.28 -22.25
N ARG A 189 -12.44 47.35 -21.66
CA ARG A 189 -11.30 46.69 -22.33
C ARG A 189 -11.27 45.18 -22.09
N HIS A 190 -10.66 44.43 -23.02
CA HIS A 190 -10.37 43.00 -22.84
C HIS A 190 -9.78 42.70 -21.46
N ASP A 191 -10.32 41.68 -20.79
CA ASP A 191 -9.84 41.19 -19.49
C ASP A 191 -8.36 40.82 -19.59
N ARG A 192 -7.51 41.49 -18.80
CA ARG A 192 -6.10 41.10 -18.64
C ARG A 192 -5.98 40.29 -17.37
N ILE A 193 -5.42 39.08 -17.50
CA ILE A 193 -5.00 38.27 -16.35
C ILE A 193 -3.65 38.82 -15.90
N LYS A 194 -3.56 39.27 -14.65
CA LYS A 194 -2.28 39.55 -14.00
C LYS A 194 -1.94 38.38 -13.10
N ASN A 195 -0.72 37.89 -13.25
CA ASN A 195 -0.21 36.84 -12.38
C ASN A 195 0.57 37.48 -11.22
N GLU A 196 0.16 37.14 -10.00
CA GLU A 196 0.88 37.51 -8.79
C GLU A 196 1.51 36.28 -8.15
N GLN A 197 2.73 36.42 -7.64
CA GLN A 197 3.45 35.36 -6.93
C GLN A 197 3.20 35.49 -5.43
N SER A 198 2.82 34.37 -4.81
CA SER A 198 2.61 34.26 -3.38
C SER A 198 3.44 33.11 -2.81
N GLN A 199 4.03 33.32 -1.64
CA GLN A 199 4.72 32.27 -0.89
C GLN A 199 3.72 31.55 0.01
N CYS A 200 3.72 30.23 -0.04
CA CYS A 200 2.89 29.37 0.78
C CYS A 200 3.76 28.52 1.70
N PHE A 201 3.39 28.44 2.98
CA PHE A 201 3.97 27.50 3.91
C PHE A 201 3.21 26.18 3.79
N LEU A 202 3.93 25.09 3.55
CA LEU A 202 3.41 23.74 3.57
C LEU A 202 3.51 23.23 5.02
N ALA A 203 2.37 22.86 5.58
CA ALA A 203 2.23 22.31 6.93
C ALA A 203 1.92 20.81 6.88
#